data_AF-A0AAW8KF64-F1
#
_entry.id   AF-A0AAW8KF64-F1
#
_cell.length_a   1.000
_cell.length_b   1.000
_cell.length_c   1.000
_cell.angle_alpha   90.00
_cell.angle_beta   90.00
_cell.angle_gamma   90.00
#
_symmetry.space_group_name_H-M   'P 1'
#
loop_
_entity.id
_entity.type
_entity.pdbx_description
1 polymer ?
#
loop_
_entity_poly.entity_id
_entity_poly.type
_entity_poly.pdbx_seq_one_letter_code
_entity_poly.pdbx_strand_id
1 'polypeptide(L)'
;EDAKLAFTPLVVSVMEKSFRLARENNQTYVSTEHLLLAIVSEGNGVAIDILRRLGVSAASVRAAVDKLTAQDQGKQRPLAGAGS
;
A
#
# COMPACT_ATOMS: atom_id res chain seq x y z
N GLU A 1 16.51 -23.30 11.32
CA GLU A 1 16.59 -22.08 12.13
C GLU A 1 15.53 -21.12 11.64
N ASP A 2 14.58 -20.77 12.50
CA ASP A 2 13.55 -19.77 12.23
C ASP A 2 14.20 -18.40 12.13
N ALA A 3 14.59 -18.00 10.92
CA ALA A 3 15.02 -16.64 10.63
C ALA A 3 13.82 -15.71 10.86
N LYS A 4 13.68 -15.22 12.10
CA LYS A 4 12.80 -14.10 12.42
C LYS A 4 13.13 -13.00 11.41
N LEU A 5 12.21 -12.71 10.50
CA LEU A 5 12.41 -11.71 9.45
C LEU A 5 12.77 -10.38 10.12
N ALA A 6 14.06 -10.06 10.12
CA ALA A 6 14.55 -8.78 10.59
C ALA A 6 14.27 -7.77 9.49
N PHE A 7 13.14 -7.07 9.61
CA PHE A 7 12.79 -6.00 8.70
C PHE A 7 13.68 -4.79 8.94
N THR A 8 14.01 -4.09 7.85
CA THR A 8 14.69 -2.79 7.96
C THR A 8 13.75 -1.76 8.60
N PRO A 9 14.28 -0.69 9.23
CA PRO A 9 13.45 0.38 9.77
C PRO A 9 12.46 0.96 8.75
N LEU A 10 12.87 1.06 7.48
CA LEU A 10 12.01 1.49 6.37
C LEU A 10 10.81 0.57 6.18
N VAL A 11 11.02 -0.76 6.19
CA VAL A 11 9.92 -1.72 6.03
C VAL A 11 8.95 -1.62 7.20
N VAL A 12 9.44 -1.48 8.44
CA VAL A 12 8.58 -1.30 9.61
C VAL A 12 7.72 -0.04 9.46
N SER A 13 8.31 1.09 9.05
CA SER A 13 7.59 2.34 8.85
C SER A 13 6.52 2.24 7.75
N VAL A 14 6.85 1.62 6.62
CA VAL A 14 5.89 1.35 5.52
C VAL A 14 4.73 0.50 6.01
N MET A 15 4.99 -0.56 6.77
CA MET A 15 3.94 -1.43 7.30
C MET A 15 3.03 -0.66 8.25
N GLU A 16 3.57 0.09 9.21
CA GLU A 16 2.80 0.91 10.14
C GLU A 16 1.90 1.93 9.43
N LYS A 17 2.42 2.62 8.39
CA LYS A 17 1.61 3.52 7.57
C LYS A 17 0.51 2.78 6.82
N SER A 18 0.80 1.61 6.26
CA SER A 18 -0.18 0.82 5.53
C SER A 18 -1.36 0.39 6.43
N PHE A 19 -1.09 0.02 7.68
CA PHE A 19 -2.14 -0.26 8.67
C PHE A 19 -2.97 0.97 9.03
N ARG A 20 -2.32 2.13 9.16
CA ARG A 20 -3.02 3.40 9.42
C ARG A 20 -3.97 3.77 8.28
N LEU A 21 -3.49 3.68 7.04
CA LEU A 21 -4.30 3.95 5.84
C LEU A 21 -5.49 2.99 5.73
N ALA A 22 -5.30 1.71 6.03
CA ALA A 22 -6.39 0.75 6.06
C ALA A 22 -7.49 1.13 7.05
N ARG A 23 -7.09 1.52 8.26
CA ARG A 23 -8.02 1.95 9.31
C ARG A 23 -8.75 3.25 8.94
N GLU A 24 -8.05 4.22 8.36
CA GLU A 24 -8.63 5.48 7.88
C GLU A 24 -9.68 5.23 6.78
N ASN A 25 -9.47 4.20 5.96
CA ASN A 25 -10.39 3.77 4.92
C ASN A 25 -11.48 2.79 5.41
N ASN A 26 -11.62 2.58 6.72
CA ASN A 26 -12.54 1.61 7.34
C ASN A 26 -12.37 0.16 6.82
N GLN A 27 -11.16 -0.20 6.41
CA GLN A 27 -10.81 -1.57 6.02
C GLN A 27 -10.13 -2.30 7.19
N THR A 28 -10.45 -3.59 7.36
CA THR A 28 -9.90 -4.43 8.43
C THR A 28 -8.59 -5.12 8.05
N TYR A 29 -8.11 -4.91 6.82
CA TYR A 29 -6.91 -5.53 6.28
C TYR A 29 -6.10 -4.54 5.43
N VAL A 30 -4.80 -4.83 5.29
CA VAL A 30 -3.90 -4.08 4.41
C VAL A 30 -3.98 -4.67 3.01
N SER A 31 -4.61 -3.96 2.09
CA SER A 31 -4.61 -4.24 0.66
C SER A 31 -3.40 -3.63 -0.05
N THR A 32 -3.23 -3.96 -1.32
CA THR A 32 -2.09 -3.49 -2.13
C THR A 32 -2.03 -1.98 -2.28
N GLU A 33 -3.17 -1.30 -2.30
CA GLU A 33 -3.23 0.16 -2.40
C GLU A 33 -2.73 0.84 -1.13
N HIS A 34 -3.00 0.29 0.06
CA HIS A 34 -2.46 0.84 1.30
C HIS A 34 -0.95 0.70 1.36
N LEU A 35 -0.43 -0.46 0.94
CA LEU A 35 1.00 -0.70 0.89
C LEU A 35 1.68 0.24 -0.12
N LEU A 36 1.12 0.37 -1.32
CA LEU A 36 1.64 1.24 -2.35
C LEU A 36 1.62 2.72 -1.91
N LEU A 37 0.51 3.18 -1.32
CA LEU A 37 0.39 4.53 -0.77
C LEU A 37 1.39 4.80 0.37
N ALA A 38 1.63 3.81 1.23
CA ALA A 38 2.64 3.91 2.29
C ALA A 38 4.05 4.03 1.71
N ILE A 39 4.40 3.20 0.72
CA ILE A 39 5.70 3.24 0.02
C ILE A 39 5.90 4.63 -0.60
N VAL A 40 4.94 5.14 -1.37
CA VAL A 40 5.09 6.45 -2.01
C VAL A 40 5.10 7.62 -1.02
N SER A 41 4.54 7.44 0.18
CA SER A 41 4.58 8.42 1.27
C SER A 41 5.92 8.51 1.97
N GLU A 42 6.76 7.46 1.96
CA GLU A 42 8.11 7.51 2.53
C GLU A 42 9.02 8.46 1.74
N GLY A 43 8.79 8.59 0.43
CA GLY A 43 9.50 9.54 -0.43
C GLY A 43 11.00 9.25 -0.64
N ASN A 44 11.51 8.17 -0.04
CA ASN A 44 12.89 7.70 -0.15
C ASN A 44 12.96 6.17 -0.43
N GLY A 45 14.16 5.69 -0.74
CA GLY A 45 14.43 4.26 -0.93
C GLY A 45 14.27 3.77 -2.37
N VAL A 46 14.68 2.53 -2.60
CA VAL A 46 14.81 1.92 -3.93
C VAL A 46 13.48 1.91 -4.71
N ALA A 47 12.35 1.67 -4.03
CA ALA A 47 11.04 1.65 -4.69
C ALA A 47 10.69 3.02 -5.29
N ILE A 48 10.99 4.12 -4.58
CA ILE A 48 10.75 5.48 -5.06
C ILE A 48 11.64 5.80 -6.25
N ASP A 49 12.91 5.38 -6.21
CA ASP A 49 13.85 5.60 -7.30
C ASP A 49 13.42 4.86 -8.57
N ILE A 50 12.93 3.63 -8.44
CA ILE A 50 12.37 2.87 -9.56
C ILE A 50 11.15 3.59 -10.15
N LEU A 51 10.20 4.01 -9.32
CA LEU A 51 9.01 4.73 -9.78
C LEU A 51 9.38 6.02 -10.53
N ARG A 52 10.34 6.81 -10.00
CA ARG A 52 10.83 8.03 -10.66
C ARG A 52 11.48 7.72 -12.02
N ARG A 53 12.29 6.66 -12.11
CA ARG A 53 12.91 6.23 -13.39
C ARG A 53 11.88 5.80 -14.42
N LEU A 54 10.72 5.30 -13.98
CA LEU A 54 9.59 4.97 -14.83
C LEU A 54 8.70 6.19 -15.16
N GLY A 55 9.07 7.40 -14.73
CA GLY A 55 8.27 8.61 -14.93
C GLY A 55 7.03 8.70 -14.03
N VAL A 56 6.96 7.89 -12.98
CA VAL A 56 5.83 7.82 -12.05
C VAL A 56 6.13 8.65 -10.82
N SER A 57 5.26 9.63 -10.54
CA SER A 57 5.33 10.46 -9.33
C SER A 57 4.44 9.91 -8.20
N ALA A 58 4.76 10.24 -6.95
CA ALA A 58 3.90 9.91 -5.80
C ALA A 58 2.50 10.51 -5.96
N ALA A 59 2.41 11.73 -6.50
CA ALA A 59 1.14 12.39 -6.77
C ALA A 59 0.30 11.64 -7.81
N SER A 60 0.92 11.16 -8.90
CA SER A 60 0.21 10.37 -9.92
C SER A 60 -0.26 9.02 -9.38
N VAL A 61 0.54 8.37 -8.51
CA VAL A 61 0.12 7.12 -7.84
C VAL A 61 -1.11 7.37 -6.97
N ARG A 62 -1.08 8.42 -6.14
CA ARG A 62 -2.21 8.77 -5.28
C ARG A 62 -3.48 9.03 -6.08
N ALA A 63 -3.40 9.86 -7.12
CA ALA A 63 -4.54 10.15 -7.98
C ALA A 63 -5.10 8.90 -8.67
N ALA A 64 -4.24 7.98 -9.11
CA ALA A 64 -4.67 6.72 -9.74
C ALA A 64 -5.36 5.79 -8.72
N VAL A 65 -4.81 5.66 -7.52
CA VAL A 65 -5.41 4.86 -6.43
C VAL A 65 -6.76 5.42 -6.04
N ASP A 66 -6.87 6.74 -5.79
CA ASP A 66 -8.12 7.38 -5.40
C ASP A 66 -9.22 7.18 -6.46
N LYS A 67 -8.85 7.23 -7.75
CA LYS A 67 -9.77 6.96 -8.85
C LYS A 67 -10.25 5.51 -8.85
N LEU A 68 -9.37 4.55 -8.59
CA LEU A 68 -9.71 3.12 -8.59
C LEU A 68 -10.56 2.74 -7.37
N THR A 69 -10.24 3.28 -6.19
CA THR A 69 -10.98 2.98 -4.95
C THR A 69 -12.38 3.62 -4.95
N ALA A 70 -12.54 4.81 -5.52
CA ALA A 70 -13.86 5.41 -5.72
C ALA A 70 -14.79 4.56 -6.60
N GLN A 71 -14.22 3.82 -7.57
CA GLN A 71 -14.97 2.90 -8.42
C GLN A 71 -15.27 1.56 -7.72
N ASP A 72 -14.42 1.14 -6.78
CA ASP A 72 -14.53 -0.14 -6.07
C ASP A 72 -15.48 -0.07 -4.86
N GLN A 73 -15.73 1.10 -4.27
CA GLN A 73 -16.67 1.27 -3.15
C GLN A 73 -18.12 0.81 -3.46
N GLY A 74 -18.48 0.64 -4.74
CA GLY A 74 -19.76 0.06 -5.16
C GLY A 74 -19.75 -1.47 -5.36
N LYS A 75 -18.59 -2.11 -5.30
CA LYS A 75 -18.40 -3.56 -5.47
C LYS A 75 -17.57 -4.06 -4.29
N GLN A 76 -18.23 -4.49 -3.21
CA GLN A 76 -17.54 -5.28 -2.17
C GLN A 76 -16.89 -6.49 -2.86
N ARG A 77 -15.58 -6.41 -3.09
CA ARG A 77 -14.84 -7.55 -3.66
C ARG A 77 -14.88 -8.65 -2.61
N PRO A 78 -15.48 -9.82 -2.92
CA PRO A 78 -15.33 -10.96 -2.04
C PRO A 78 -13.84 -11.22 -1.90
N LEU A 79 -13.40 -11.37 -0.65
CA LEU A 79 -12.02 -11.66 -0.32
C LEU A 79 -11.54 -12.82 -1.20
N ALA A 80 -10.41 -12.64 -1.88
CA ALA A 80 -9.69 -13.75 -2.51
C ALA A 80 -9.19 -14.67 -1.38
N GLY A 81 -10.04 -15.60 -0.94
CA GLY A 81 -9.78 -16.49 0.19
C GLY A 81 -10.95 -16.76 1.13
N ALA A 82 -12.10 -16.08 1.00
CA ALA A 82 -13.30 -16.38 1.80
C ALA A 82 -14.14 -17.55 1.26
N GLY A 83 -13.58 -18.36 0.35
CA GLY A 83 -14.15 -19.62 -0.07
C GLY A 83 -13.63 -20.77 0.79
N SER A 84 -14.26 -20.97 1.94
CA SER A 84 -14.38 -22.26 2.65
C SER A 84 -15.64 -22.20 3.50
#